data_AF-A0A4V1UZJ4-F1
#
_entry.id   AF-A0A4V1UZJ4-F1
#
_cell.length_a   1.000
_cell.length_b   1.000
_cell.length_c   1.000
_cell.angle_alpha   90.00
_cell.angle_beta   90.00
_cell.angle_gamma   90.00
#
_symmetry.space_group_name_H-M   'P 1'
#
loop_
_entity.id
_entity.type
_entity.pdbx_description
1 polymer ?
#
loop_
_entity_poly.entity_id
_entity_poly.type
_entity_poly.pdbx_seq_one_letter_code
_entity_poly.pdbx_strand_id
1 'polypeptide(L)'
;MRISALRLLVAWATVAIFLIAGSQLTSSLHGWSMMPLFAWLLGVIVWSAFGVVHEAEEVAERLGEPFGTLVLTLSIVVIEVALIAAVMLGSKGVPTLGRDTMFAVLMIVLNGVVGLGLVVGGLRYNQQSYNLQGASAYLSVIIPLTAIALVLPNFTTSNSG
;
A
#
# COMPACT_ATOMS: atom_id res chain seq x y z
N MET A 1 14.83 -4.79 17.62
CA MET A 1 14.30 -4.42 18.96
C MET A 1 14.40 -2.92 19.30
N ARG A 2 15.59 -2.28 19.37
CA ARG A 2 15.69 -0.83 19.70
C ARG A 2 15.04 0.09 18.65
N ILE A 3 15.20 -0.24 17.36
CA ILE A 3 14.63 0.54 16.25
C ILE A 3 13.10 0.37 16.19
N SER A 4 12.59 -0.84 16.43
CA SER A 4 11.15 -1.13 16.47
C SER A 4 10.44 -0.34 17.57
N ALA A 5 11.03 -0.28 18.77
CA ALA A 5 10.51 0.53 19.87
C ALA A 5 10.53 2.04 19.54
N LEU A 6 11.61 2.54 18.94
CA LEU A 6 11.70 3.93 18.50
C LEU A 6 10.62 4.27 17.47
N ARG A 7 10.38 3.38 16.49
CA ARG A 7 9.34 3.53 15.48
C ARG A 7 7.94 3.65 16.09
N LEU A 8 7.61 2.74 17.00
CA LEU A 8 6.35 2.78 17.73
C LEU A 8 6.20 4.06 18.54
N LEU A 9 7.24 4.48 19.26
CA LEU A 9 7.23 5.72 20.03
C LEU A 9 7.01 6.95 19.14
N VAL A 10 7.70 7.05 18.01
CA VAL A 10 7.53 8.17 17.06
C VAL A 10 6.13 8.17 16.44
N ALA A 11 5.61 7.01 16.05
CA ALA A 11 4.26 6.90 15.50
C ALA A 11 3.20 7.32 16.52
N TRP A 12 3.27 6.79 17.74
CA TRP A 12 2.34 7.14 18.82
C TRP A 12 2.48 8.59 19.29
N ALA A 13 3.70 9.13 19.34
CA ALA A 13 3.92 10.54 19.64
C ALA A 13 3.28 11.45 18.56
N THR A 14 3.43 11.08 17.28
CA THR A 14 2.80 11.82 16.17
C THR A 14 1.27 11.81 16.28
N VAL A 15 0.69 10.64 16.61
CA VAL A 15 -0.76 10.51 16.87
C VAL A 15 -1.17 11.38 18.06
N ALA A 16 -0.45 11.33 19.18
CA ALA A 16 -0.76 12.14 20.36
C ALA A 16 -0.70 13.64 20.08
N ILE A 17 0.30 14.10 19.33
CA ILE A 17 0.42 15.51 18.89
C ILE A 17 -0.79 15.91 18.05
N PHE A 18 -1.25 15.05 17.13
CA PHE A 18 -2.41 15.36 16.29
C PHE A 18 -3.74 15.30 17.04
N LEU A 19 -3.89 14.42 18.04
CA LEU A 19 -5.09 14.38 18.88
C LEU A 19 -5.22 15.63 19.75
N ILE A 20 -4.10 16.19 20.23
CA ILE A 20 -4.10 17.36 21.14
C ILE A 20 -4.09 18.69 20.35
N ALA A 21 -3.23 18.80 19.35
CA ALA A 21 -2.93 20.06 18.66
C ALA A 21 -3.24 20.04 17.16
N GLY A 22 -3.81 18.96 16.61
CA GLY A 22 -4.01 18.80 15.17
C GLY A 22 -4.89 19.88 14.53
N SER A 23 -5.93 20.34 15.25
CA SER A 23 -6.81 21.42 14.77
C SER A 23 -6.08 22.76 14.67
N GLN A 24 -5.17 23.07 15.59
CA GLN A 24 -4.35 24.28 15.57
C GLN A 24 -3.28 24.21 14.48
N LEU A 25 -2.64 23.05 14.33
CA LEU A 25 -1.58 22.82 13.34
C LEU A 25 -2.11 22.91 11.91
N THR A 26 -3.31 22.41 11.65
CA THR A 26 -3.92 22.42 10.31
C THR A 26 -4.62 23.74 9.96
N SER A 27 -5.12 24.49 10.95
CA SER A 27 -5.76 25.80 10.72
C SER A 27 -4.76 26.95 10.59
N SER A 28 -3.56 26.81 11.17
CA SER A 28 -2.53 27.85 11.15
C SER A 28 -1.68 27.84 9.88
N LEU A 29 -1.64 26.70 9.17
CA LEU A 29 -0.83 26.52 7.96
C LEU A 29 -1.69 26.62 6.71
N HIS A 30 -1.27 27.43 5.74
CA HIS A 30 -1.93 27.58 4.43
C HIS A 30 -0.91 27.56 3.29
N GLY A 31 -1.30 26.97 2.16
CA GLY A 31 -0.45 26.91 0.95
C GLY A 31 0.84 26.12 1.16
N TRP A 32 1.96 26.69 0.71
CA TRP A 32 3.28 26.03 0.72
C TRP A 32 3.79 25.68 2.12
N SER A 33 3.27 26.35 3.16
CA SER A 33 3.61 26.06 4.57
C SER A 33 3.10 24.70 5.06
N MET A 34 2.19 24.04 4.33
CA MET A 34 1.74 22.67 4.64
C MET A 34 2.74 21.58 4.22
N MET A 35 3.69 21.90 3.33
CA MET A 35 4.62 20.91 2.76
C MET A 35 5.47 20.19 3.81
N PRO A 36 6.03 20.86 4.85
CA PRO A 36 6.79 20.18 5.90
C PRO A 36 5.91 19.26 6.74
N LEU A 37 4.67 19.66 7.02
CA LEU A 37 3.73 18.85 7.79
C LEU A 37 3.35 17.58 7.01
N PHE A 38 3.06 17.73 5.72
CA PHE A 38 2.80 16.61 4.84
C PHE A 38 4.01 15.66 4.75
N ALA A 39 5.21 16.20 4.54
CA ALA A 39 6.44 15.41 4.47
C ALA A 39 6.72 14.66 5.77
N TRP A 40 6.47 15.29 6.92
CA TRP A 40 6.60 14.64 8.22
C TRP A 40 5.62 13.48 8.38
N LEU A 41 4.33 13.71 8.15
CA LEU A 41 3.30 12.66 8.27
C LEU A 41 3.56 11.51 7.30
N LEU A 42 3.82 11.84 6.03
CA LEU A 42 4.14 10.84 5.01
C LEU A 42 5.40 10.05 5.41
N GLY A 43 6.44 10.74 5.88
CA GLY A 43 7.67 10.10 6.35
C GLY A 43 7.43 9.13 7.51
N VAL A 44 6.63 9.51 8.50
CA VAL A 44 6.26 8.64 9.63
C VAL A 44 5.45 7.43 9.16
N ILE A 45 4.50 7.62 8.25
CA ILE A 45 3.68 6.53 7.70
C ILE A 45 4.56 5.55 6.92
N VAL A 46 5.39 6.04 6.00
CA VAL A 46 6.29 5.22 5.18
C VAL A 46 7.28 4.47 6.07
N TRP A 47 7.92 5.15 7.01
CA TRP A 47 8.86 4.55 7.97
C TRP A 47 8.19 3.49 8.86
N SER A 48 6.93 3.71 9.22
CA SER A 48 6.13 2.75 10.00
C SER A 48 5.72 1.55 9.14
N ALA A 49 5.29 1.74 7.90
CA ALA A 49 4.91 0.64 7.00
C ALA A 49 6.10 -0.29 6.71
N PHE A 50 7.26 0.28 6.34
CA PHE A 50 8.44 -0.52 5.97
C PHE A 50 8.90 -1.46 7.06
N GLY A 51 8.91 -1.00 8.31
CA GLY A 51 9.32 -1.92 9.36
C GLY A 51 8.17 -2.69 9.99
N VAL A 52 6.91 -2.58 9.52
CA VAL A 52 5.92 -3.66 9.74
C VAL A 52 6.24 -4.79 8.76
N VAL A 53 6.56 -4.45 7.50
CA VAL A 53 7.02 -5.42 6.50
C VAL A 53 8.26 -6.17 6.98
N HIS A 54 9.25 -5.48 7.52
CA HIS A 54 10.46 -6.13 8.06
C HIS A 54 10.17 -7.13 9.19
N GLU A 55 9.28 -6.79 10.11
CA GLU A 55 8.91 -7.69 11.21
C GLU A 55 8.06 -8.87 10.68
N ALA A 56 7.24 -8.63 9.65
CA ALA A 56 6.52 -9.70 8.96
C ALA A 56 7.46 -10.65 8.20
N GLU A 57 8.54 -10.14 7.61
CA GLU A 57 9.60 -10.94 6.98
C GLU A 57 10.30 -11.83 8.02
N GLU A 58 10.73 -11.28 9.16
CA GLU A 58 11.35 -12.08 10.23
C GLU A 58 10.42 -13.19 10.73
N VAL A 59 9.13 -12.89 10.86
CA VAL A 59 8.12 -13.90 11.24
C VAL A 59 7.94 -14.93 10.13
N ALA A 60 7.88 -14.50 8.88
CA ALA A 60 7.71 -15.38 7.73
C ALA A 60 8.88 -16.37 7.58
N GLU A 61 10.11 -15.91 7.77
CA GLU A 61 11.31 -16.76 7.76
C GLU A 61 11.26 -17.83 8.84
N ARG A 62 10.80 -17.49 10.04
CA ARG A 62 10.67 -18.45 11.16
C ARG A 62 9.57 -19.48 10.94
N LEU A 63 8.50 -19.11 10.23
CA LEU A 63 7.39 -20.01 9.92
C LEU A 63 7.70 -20.96 8.77
N GLY A 64 8.56 -20.55 7.84
CA GLY A 64 8.85 -21.32 6.62
C GLY A 64 7.64 -21.44 5.69
N GLU A 65 7.82 -22.10 4.55
CA GLU A 65 6.73 -22.28 3.58
C GLU A 65 5.76 -23.40 4.01
N PRO A 66 4.43 -23.23 3.81
CA PRO A 66 3.76 -22.14 3.08
C PRO A 66 3.30 -20.95 3.95
N PHE A 67 3.39 -21.07 5.27
CA PHE A 67 2.82 -20.09 6.19
C PHE A 67 3.52 -18.74 6.16
N GLY A 68 4.83 -18.72 5.91
CA GLY A 68 5.60 -17.49 5.79
C GLY A 68 5.09 -16.59 4.65
N THR A 69 4.81 -17.17 3.48
CA THR A 69 4.23 -16.45 2.35
C THR A 69 2.86 -15.88 2.70
N LEU A 70 2.01 -16.63 3.42
CA LEU A 70 0.70 -16.15 3.86
C LEU A 70 0.82 -14.98 4.84
N VAL A 71 1.75 -15.04 5.80
CA VAL A 71 1.96 -13.95 6.76
C VAL A 71 2.47 -12.69 6.07
N LEU A 72 3.43 -12.82 5.15
CA LEU A 72 3.98 -11.67 4.43
C LEU A 72 2.90 -10.99 3.56
N THR A 73 2.15 -11.79 2.79
CA THR A 73 1.09 -11.28 1.92
C THR A 73 -0.04 -10.64 2.72
N LEU A 74 -0.50 -11.30 3.80
CA LEU A 74 -1.54 -10.75 4.67
C LEU A 74 -1.11 -9.45 5.34
N SER A 75 0.15 -9.35 5.77
CA SER A 75 0.66 -8.13 6.42
C SER A 75 0.60 -6.93 5.50
N ILE A 76 1.02 -7.08 4.24
CA ILE A 76 0.95 -6.00 3.24
C ILE A 76 -0.51 -5.60 2.97
N VAL A 77 -1.39 -6.58 2.77
CA VAL A 77 -2.82 -6.33 2.52
C VAL A 77 -3.49 -5.63 3.70
N VAL A 78 -3.16 -5.99 4.94
CA VAL A 78 -3.71 -5.34 6.14
C VAL A 78 -3.27 -3.88 6.22
N ILE A 79 -2.00 -3.56 5.94
CA ILE A 79 -1.52 -2.17 5.89
C ILE A 79 -2.30 -1.38 4.84
N GLU A 80 -2.46 -1.95 3.64
CA GLU A 80 -3.17 -1.32 2.52
C GLU A 80 -4.65 -1.05 2.85
N VAL A 81 -5.39 -2.07 3.30
CA VAL A 81 -6.80 -1.94 3.66
C VAL A 81 -6.99 -0.97 4.82
N ALA A 82 -6.11 -0.97 5.82
CA ALA A 82 -6.18 -0.03 6.94
C ALA A 82 -5.99 1.42 6.48
N LEU A 83 -5.04 1.68 5.58
CA LEU A 83 -4.81 3.02 5.02
C LEU A 83 -6.01 3.48 4.17
N ILE A 84 -6.54 2.61 3.30
CA ILE A 84 -7.72 2.91 2.49
C ILE A 84 -8.92 3.22 3.39
N ALA A 85 -9.19 2.35 4.38
CA ALA A 85 -10.28 2.53 5.32
C ALA A 85 -10.15 3.83 6.13
N ALA A 86 -8.95 4.15 6.61
CA ALA A 86 -8.69 5.39 7.34
C ALA A 86 -9.01 6.64 6.52
N VAL A 87 -8.69 6.64 5.22
CA VAL A 87 -9.00 7.76 4.33
C VAL A 87 -10.48 7.81 3.98
N MET A 88 -11.10 6.67 3.69
CA MET A 88 -12.53 6.60 3.33
C MET A 88 -13.47 6.93 4.50
N LEU A 89 -13.11 6.55 5.72
CA LEU A 89 -13.86 6.88 6.95
C LEU A 89 -13.58 8.29 7.48
N GLY A 90 -12.63 9.01 6.89
CA GLY A 90 -12.34 10.39 7.26
C GLY A 90 -13.51 11.35 6.97
N SER A 91 -13.52 12.49 7.65
CA SER A 91 -14.60 13.50 7.54
C SER A 91 -14.78 14.11 6.15
N LYS A 92 -13.77 14.01 5.27
CA LYS A 92 -13.81 14.38 3.85
C LYS A 92 -13.59 13.16 2.96
N GLY A 93 -14.04 11.98 3.39
CA GLY A 93 -13.83 10.73 2.68
C GLY A 93 -14.29 10.85 1.23
N VAL A 94 -13.39 10.52 0.30
CA VAL A 94 -13.69 10.44 -1.13
C VAL A 94 -14.08 8.99 -1.42
N PRO A 95 -15.35 8.67 -1.72
CA PRO A 95 -15.82 7.29 -1.80
C PRO A 95 -15.14 6.46 -2.91
N THR A 96 -14.59 7.13 -3.93
CA THR A 96 -13.87 6.47 -5.03
C THR A 96 -12.42 6.15 -4.70
N LEU A 97 -11.87 6.72 -3.62
CA LEU A 97 -10.45 6.70 -3.35
C LEU A 97 -9.92 5.27 -3.15
N GLY A 98 -10.66 4.39 -2.48
CA GLY A 98 -10.26 2.99 -2.32
C GLY A 98 -10.18 2.23 -3.65
N ARG A 99 -11.10 2.51 -4.59
CA ARG A 99 -11.03 1.93 -5.94
C ARG A 99 -9.84 2.50 -6.70
N ASP A 100 -9.63 3.81 -6.61
CA ASP A 100 -8.59 4.51 -7.35
C ASP A 100 -7.18 4.10 -6.85
N THR A 101 -7.00 3.83 -5.54
CA THR A 101 -5.75 3.28 -5.00
C THR A 101 -5.48 1.86 -5.48
N MET A 102 -6.49 0.98 -5.51
CA MET A 102 -6.31 -0.40 -6.01
C MET A 102 -5.97 -0.42 -7.50
N PHE A 103 -6.61 0.44 -8.31
CA PHE A 103 -6.22 0.64 -9.71
C PHE A 103 -4.78 1.14 -9.85
N ALA A 104 -4.36 2.09 -9.00
CA ALA A 104 -2.98 2.59 -9.02
C ALA A 104 -1.97 1.48 -8.70
N VAL A 105 -2.24 0.64 -7.69
CA VAL A 105 -1.37 -0.49 -7.33
C VAL A 105 -1.23 -1.48 -8.49
N LEU A 106 -2.34 -1.82 -9.15
CA LEU A 106 -2.30 -2.68 -10.35
C LEU A 106 -1.47 -2.06 -11.47
N MET A 107 -1.64 -0.76 -11.74
CA MET A 107 -0.87 -0.07 -12.77
C MET A 107 0.62 -0.03 -12.45
N ILE A 108 0.96 0.24 -11.17
CA ILE A 108 2.34 0.23 -10.69
C ILE A 108 2.97 -1.15 -10.84
N VAL A 109 2.28 -2.22 -10.45
CA VAL A 109 2.83 -3.59 -10.53
C VAL A 109 2.92 -4.06 -11.98
N LEU A 110 1.81 -4.01 -12.74
CA LEU A 110 1.72 -4.59 -14.09
C LEU A 110 2.49 -3.81 -15.14
N ASN A 111 2.57 -2.47 -15.02
CA ASN A 111 3.29 -1.65 -16.00
C ASN A 111 4.62 -1.15 -15.46
N GLY A 112 4.63 -0.64 -14.21
CA GLY A 112 5.82 -0.08 -13.59
C GLY A 112 6.86 -1.15 -13.26
N VAL A 113 6.57 -2.04 -12.31
CA VAL A 113 7.53 -3.04 -11.81
C VAL A 113 7.89 -4.05 -12.89
N VAL A 114 6.90 -4.62 -13.59
CA VAL A 114 7.16 -5.55 -14.69
C VAL A 114 7.93 -4.86 -15.82
N GLY A 115 7.49 -3.68 -16.27
CA GLY A 115 8.16 -2.94 -17.35
C GLY A 115 9.60 -2.57 -17.00
N LEU A 116 9.85 -2.07 -15.80
CA LEU A 116 11.21 -1.79 -15.32
C LEU A 116 12.05 -3.06 -15.25
N GLY A 117 11.49 -4.18 -14.80
CA GLY A 117 12.18 -5.48 -14.78
C GLY A 117 12.61 -5.95 -16.17
N LEU A 118 11.76 -5.75 -17.19
CA LEU A 118 12.06 -6.05 -18.59
C LEU A 118 13.14 -5.12 -19.16
N VAL A 119 13.06 -3.82 -18.88
CA VAL A 119 14.05 -2.84 -19.38
C VAL A 119 15.41 -3.10 -18.73
N VAL A 120 15.47 -3.17 -17.41
CA VAL A 120 16.74 -3.37 -16.67
C VAL A 120 17.35 -4.73 -17.01
N GLY A 121 16.52 -5.78 -17.07
CA GLY A 121 16.99 -7.12 -17.41
C GLY A 121 17.39 -7.27 -18.87
N GLY A 122 16.67 -6.65 -19.80
CA GLY A 122 17.02 -6.60 -21.22
C GLY A 122 18.34 -5.86 -21.46
N LEU A 123 18.55 -4.72 -20.79
CA LEU A 123 19.81 -3.97 -20.85
C LEU A 123 21.01 -4.76 -20.32
N ARG A 124 20.82 -5.54 -19.24
CA ARG A 124 21.92 -6.28 -18.61
C ARG A 124 22.21 -7.63 -19.27
N TYR A 125 21.19 -8.35 -19.72
CA TYR A 125 21.31 -9.74 -20.16
C TYR A 125 21.03 -9.97 -21.65
N ASN A 126 20.55 -8.96 -22.39
CA ASN A 126 20.15 -8.99 -23.82
C ASN A 126 19.03 -10.00 -24.17
N GLN A 127 19.13 -11.25 -23.72
CA GLN A 127 18.09 -12.27 -23.78
C GLN A 127 17.74 -12.72 -22.36
N GLN A 128 16.53 -12.43 -21.91
CA GLN A 128 16.00 -12.92 -20.64
C GLN A 128 15.23 -14.23 -20.87
N SER A 129 15.50 -15.26 -20.07
CA SER A 129 14.70 -16.47 -20.03
C SER A 129 13.42 -16.21 -19.23
N TYR A 130 12.28 -16.15 -19.92
CA TYR A 130 10.97 -15.96 -19.28
C TYR A 130 10.22 -17.27 -19.12
N ASN A 131 9.64 -17.49 -17.95
CA ASN A 131 8.64 -18.55 -17.78
C ASN A 131 7.27 -18.01 -18.21
N LEU A 132 7.00 -18.05 -19.51
CA LEU A 132 5.72 -17.61 -20.09
C LEU A 132 4.53 -18.40 -19.54
N GLN A 133 4.75 -19.66 -19.15
CA GLN A 133 3.71 -20.50 -18.56
C GLN A 133 3.36 -20.07 -17.13
N GLY A 134 4.35 -19.68 -16.33
CA GLY A 134 4.12 -19.07 -15.02
C GLY A 134 3.43 -17.72 -15.14
N ALA A 135 3.87 -16.86 -16.06
CA ALA A 135 3.26 -15.56 -16.31
C ALA A 135 1.79 -15.69 -16.73
N SER A 136 1.48 -16.60 -17.66
CA SER A 136 0.09 -16.83 -18.10
C SER A 136 -0.79 -17.41 -16.98
N ALA A 137 -0.24 -18.27 -16.11
CA ALA A 137 -0.95 -18.81 -14.96
C ALA A 137 -1.31 -17.72 -13.92
N TYR A 138 -0.43 -16.76 -13.65
CA TYR A 138 -0.77 -15.65 -12.76
C TYR A 138 -1.74 -14.65 -13.40
N LEU A 139 -1.54 -14.32 -14.69
CA LEU A 139 -2.42 -13.39 -15.41
C LEU A 139 -3.85 -13.95 -15.54
N SER A 140 -4.00 -15.26 -15.72
CA SER A 140 -5.32 -15.90 -15.81
C SER A 140 -6.14 -15.79 -14.52
N VAL A 141 -5.49 -15.56 -13.36
CA VAL A 141 -6.15 -15.29 -12.08
C VAL A 141 -6.38 -13.79 -11.88
N ILE A 142 -5.36 -12.96 -12.15
CA ILE A 142 -5.40 -11.51 -11.91
C ILE A 142 -6.48 -10.82 -12.75
N ILE A 143 -6.59 -11.17 -14.04
CA ILE A 143 -7.54 -10.54 -14.98
C ILE A 143 -8.99 -10.67 -14.50
N PRO A 144 -9.54 -11.88 -14.28
CA PRO A 144 -10.93 -12.03 -13.85
C PRO A 144 -11.16 -11.46 -12.45
N LEU A 145 -10.24 -11.66 -11.50
CA LEU A 145 -10.37 -11.14 -10.14
C LEU A 145 -10.47 -9.62 -10.14
N THR A 146 -9.61 -8.96 -10.91
CA THR A 146 -9.60 -7.50 -11.06
C THR A 146 -10.85 -6.99 -11.77
N ALA A 147 -11.30 -7.68 -12.81
CA ALA A 147 -12.53 -7.32 -13.52
C ALA A 147 -13.75 -7.39 -12.59
N ILE A 148 -13.87 -8.45 -11.80
CA ILE A 148 -14.95 -8.59 -10.82
C ILE A 148 -14.83 -7.56 -9.69
N ALA A 149 -13.62 -7.31 -9.18
CA ALA A 149 -13.43 -6.43 -8.03
C ALA A 149 -13.54 -4.93 -8.39
N LEU A 150 -13.10 -4.52 -9.58
CA LEU A 150 -12.95 -3.10 -9.93
C LEU A 150 -13.81 -2.64 -11.11
N VAL A 151 -14.18 -3.53 -12.03
CA VAL A 151 -14.97 -3.17 -13.23
C VAL A 151 -16.45 -3.45 -13.02
N LEU A 152 -16.80 -4.65 -12.55
CA LEU A 152 -18.19 -5.07 -12.31
C LEU A 152 -18.98 -4.10 -11.41
N PRO A 153 -18.42 -3.54 -10.32
CA PRO A 153 -19.17 -2.62 -9.46
C PRO A 153 -19.68 -1.37 -10.17
N ASN A 154 -19.04 -0.94 -11.27
CA ASN A 154 -19.50 0.21 -12.05
C ASN A 154 -20.78 -0.10 -12.86
N PHE A 155 -21.12 -1.38 -13.05
CA PHE A 155 -22.31 -1.84 -13.76
C PHE A 155 -23.39 -2.38 -12.82
N THR A 156 -23.12 -2.44 -11.52
CA THR A 156 -24.08 -2.88 -10.51
C THR A 156 -24.50 -1.72 -9.64
N THR A 157 -25.81 -1.52 -9.47
CA THR A 157 -26.35 -0.53 -8.53
C THR A 157 -26.55 -1.19 -7.17
N SER A 158 -25.95 -0.60 -6.13
CA SER A 158 -26.19 -1.03 -4.74
C SER A 158 -27.50 -0.43 -4.24
N ASN A 159 -28.63 -1.03 -4.65
CA ASN A 159 -30.01 -0.67 -4.28
C ASN A 159 -30.51 0.69 -4.80
N SER A 160 -31.77 0.73 -5.24
CA SER A 160 -32.51 1.97 -5.51
C SER A 160 -33.23 2.39 -4.23
N GLY A 161 -32.60 3.26 -3.46
CA GLY A 161 -33.16 3.93 -2.29
C GLY A 161 -32.62 5.35 -2.22
#